data_AF-A0A3M5EIN8-F1
#
_entry.id   AF-A0A3M5EIN8-F1
#
_cell.length_a   1.000
_cell.length_b   1.000
_cell.length_c   1.000
_cell.angle_alpha   90.00
_cell.angle_beta   90.00
_cell.angle_gamma   90.00
#
_symmetry.space_group_name_H-M   'P 1'
#
loop_
_entity.id
_entity.type
_entity.pdbx_description
1 polymer ?
#
loop_
_entity_poly.entity_id
_entity_poly.type
_entity_poly.pdbx_seq_one_letter_code
_entity_poly.pdbx_strand_id
1 'polypeptide(L)' 'MVCIAAALRRGVLNAEEAERYGRPGANLGAPWELSGLGQLHEAAQSADRLVCFGGDR' A
#
# COMPACT_ATOMS: atom_id res chain seq x y z
N MET A 1 -5.95 1.92 1.84
CA MET A 1 -5.12 0.78 1.40
C MET A 1 -3.98 1.27 0.50
N VAL A 2 -2.75 0.85 0.78
CA VAL A 2 -1.56 1.14 -0.03
C VAL A 2 -0.80 -0.16 -0.26
N CYS A 3 -0.40 -0.47 -1.50
CA CYS A 3 0.36 -1.69 -1.79
C CYS A 3 1.73 -1.66 -1.09
N ILE A 4 2.01 -2.62 -0.21
CA ILE A 4 3.23 -2.69 0.60
C ILE A 4 4.49 -2.75 -0.26
N ALA A 5 4.50 -3.57 -1.31
CA ALA A 5 5.64 -3.68 -2.21
C ALA A 5 5.92 -2.34 -2.92
N ALA A 6 4.87 -1.60 -3.30
CA ALA A 6 5.01 -0.30 -3.94
C ALA A 6 5.40 0.82 -2.96
N ALA A 7 4.90 0.75 -1.72
CA ALA A 7 5.19 1.68 -0.63
C ALA A 7 6.66 1.60 -0.20
N LEU A 8 7.15 0.40 0.10
CA LEU A 8 8.53 0.17 0.54
C LEU A 8 9.55 0.64 -0.52
N ARG A 9 9.31 0.37 -1.81
CA ARG A 9 10.16 0.88 -2.91
C ARG A 9 10.25 2.40 -2.97
N ARG A 10 9.26 3.11 -2.41
CA ARG A 10 9.18 4.58 -2.38
C ARG A 10 9.51 5.18 -1.02
N GLY A 11 9.94 4.35 -0.06
CA GLY A 11 10.24 4.81 1.29
C GLY A 11 9.00 5.23 2.08
N VAL A 12 7.83 4.64 1.79
CA VAL A 12 6.62 4.80 2.60
C VAL A 12 6.52 3.60 3.55
N LEU A 13 6.60 3.86 4.86
CA LEU A 13 6.62 2.83 5.91
C LEU A 13 5.66 3.19 7.05
N ASN A 14 5.01 2.18 7.61
CA ASN A 14 4.39 2.26 8.93
C ASN A 14 5.45 1.97 10.03
N ALA A 15 5.04 2.01 11.29
CA ALA A 15 5.96 1.78 12.42
C ALA A 15 6.59 0.38 12.37
N GLU A 16 5.80 -0.66 12.09
CA GLU A 16 6.27 -2.05 12.01
C GLU A 16 7.34 -2.25 10.93
N GLU A 17 7.10 -1.74 9.72
CA GLU A 17 8.07 -1.87 8.63
C GLU A 17 9.30 -0.97 8.84
N ALA A 18 9.14 0.19 9.49
CA ALA A 18 10.28 1.01 9.88
C ALA A 18 11.21 0.27 10.85
N GLU A 19 10.65 -0.42 11.83
CA GLU A 19 11.40 -1.29 12.75
C GLU A 19 12.03 -2.48 12.00
N ARG A 20 11.23 -3.23 11.23
CA ARG A 20 11.69 -4.42 10.48
C ARG A 20 12.87 -4.11 9.56
N TYR A 21 12.86 -2.95 8.90
CA TYR A 21 13.90 -2.54 7.95
C TYR A 21 14.94 -1.58 8.53
N GLY A 22 14.96 -1.36 9.85
CA GLY A 22 15.94 -0.50 10.52
C GLY A 22 15.94 0.95 10.01
N ARG A 23 14.76 1.49 9.69
CA ARG A 23 14.59 2.88 9.24
C ARG A 23 14.34 3.80 10.45
N PRO A 24 14.82 5.06 10.38
CA PRO A 24 14.76 5.98 11.52
C PRO A 24 13.33 6.44 11.88
N GLY A 25 12.33 6.13 11.06
CA GLY A 25 10.94 6.49 11.36
C GLY A 25 9.95 5.97 10.32
N ALA A 26 8.69 6.09 10.68
CA ALA A 26 7.54 5.83 9.84
C ALA A 26 6.96 7.14 9.30
N ASN A 27 6.40 7.10 8.10
CA ASN A 27 5.79 8.25 7.42
C ASN A 27 4.42 7.92 6.80
N LEU A 28 3.89 6.72 7.04
CA LEU A 28 2.50 6.40 6.72
C LEU A 28 1.58 7.05 7.76
N GLY A 29 0.79 8.02 7.31
CA GLY A 29 -0.22 8.69 8.15
C GLY A 29 -1.56 7.97 8.15
N ALA A 30 -2.34 8.15 9.21
CA ALA A 30 -3.74 7.73 9.23
C ALA A 30 -4.57 8.49 8.16
N PRO A 31 -5.62 7.88 7.58
CA PRO A 31 -6.16 6.54 7.86
C PRO A 31 -5.60 5.45 6.92
N TRP A 32 -4.38 5.62 6.42
CA TRP A 32 -3.81 4.72 5.41
C TRP A 32 -3.16 3.49 6.05
N GLU A 33 -3.37 2.33 5.42
CA GLU A 33 -2.79 1.05 5.85
C GLU A 33 -2.03 0.38 4.70
N LEU A 34 -0.90 -0.25 5.03
CA LEU A 34 -0.16 -1.11 4.09
C LEU A 34 -0.90 -2.42 3.88
N SER A 35 -0.89 -2.89 2.65
CA SER A 35 -1.63 -4.09 2.27
C SER A 35 -0.97 -4.81 1.10
N GLY A 36 -1.22 -6.11 1.00
CA GLY A 36 -0.75 -6.94 -0.11
C GLY A 36 -1.55 -6.71 -1.40
N LEU A 37 -0.98 -7.11 -2.54
CA LEU A 37 -1.70 -7.07 -3.83
C LEU A 37 -2.96 -7.96 -3.82
N GLY A 38 -2.97 -9.02 -3.01
CA GLY A 38 -4.15 -9.90 -2.83
C GLY A 38 -5.40 -9.14 -2.39
N GLN A 39 -5.26 -8.10 -1.57
CA GLN A 39 -6.40 -7.31 -1.10
C GLN A 39 -7.01 -6.44 -2.20
N LEU A 40 -6.21 -5.99 -3.19
CA LEU A 40 -6.75 -5.40 -4.42
C LEU A 40 -7.51 -6.44 -5.24
N HIS A 41 -6.97 -7.66 -5.34
CA HIS A 41 -7.60 -8.75 -6.08
C HIS A 41 -8.93 -9.18 -5.45
N GLU A 42 -8.99 -9.29 -4.12
CA GLU A 42 -10.21 -9.58 -3.37
C GLU A 42 -11.24 -8.46 -3.55
N ALA A 43 -10.83 -7.19 -3.44
CA ALA A 43 -11.71 -6.05 -3.68
C ALA A 43 -12.24 -5.99 -5.12
N ALA A 44 -11.40 -6.35 -6.10
CA ALA A 44 -11.81 -6.41 -7.50
C ALA A 44 -12.79 -7.57 -7.79
N GLN A 45 -12.72 -8.66 -7.03
CA GLN A 45 -13.68 -9.77 -7.14
C GLN A 45 -15.02 -9.45 -6.48
N SER A 46 -15.02 -8.68 -5.40
CA SER A 46 -16.26 -8.35 -4.66
C SER A 46 -17.00 -7.14 -5.22
N ALA A 47 -16.32 -6.25 -5.95
CA ALA A 47 -16.93 -5.07 -6.54
C ALA A 47 -17.62 -5.38 -7.88
N ASP A 48 -18.73 -4.69 -8.17
CA ASP A 48 -19.38 -4.78 -9.48
C ASP A 48 -18.48 -4.28 -10.61
N ARG A 49 -17.65 -3.28 -10.34
CA ARG A 49 -16.79 -2.60 -11.33
C ARG A 49 -15.46 -2.20 -10.68
N LEU A 50 -14.39 -2.25 -11.48
CA LEU A 50 -13.07 -1.72 -11.15
C LEU A 50 -12.78 -0.50 -12.04
N VAL A 51 -12.49 0.65 -11.43
CA VAL A 51 -12.13 1.89 -12.14
C VAL A 51 -10.67 2.23 -11.83
N CYS A 52 -9.85 2.32 -12.88
CA CYS A 52 -8.43 2.66 -12.78
C CYS A 52 -8.22 4.11 -13.21
N PHE A 53 -7.52 4.90 -12.37
CA PHE A 53 -7.27 6.33 -12.60
C PHE A 53 -5.86 6.63 -13.15
N GLY A 54 -5.07 5.61 -13.49
CA GLY A 54 -3.73 5.75 -14.08
C GLY A 54 -3.54 4.76 -15.21
N GLY A 55 -2.63 5.05 -16.15
CA GLY A 55 -2.40 4.19 -17.33
C GLY A 55 -1.75 4.86 -18.54
N ASP A 56 -1.66 6.19 -18.60
CA ASP A 56 -1.13 6.91 -19.77
C ASP A 56 0.32 7.44 -19.59
N ARG A 57 1.22 6.62 -19.02
CA ARG A 57 2.67 6.89 -19.07
C ARG A 57 3.44 5.68 -19.55
#